data_AF-A0A3R6ARM6-F1
#
_entry.id   AF-A0A3R6ARM6-F1
#
_cell.length_a   1.000
_cell.length_b   1.000
_cell.length_c   1.000
_cell.angle_alpha   90.00
_cell.angle_beta   90.00
_cell.angle_gamma   90.00
#
_symmetry.space_group_name_H-M   'P 1'
#
loop_
_entity.id
_entity.type
_entity.pdbx_description
1 polymer ?
#
loop_
_entity_poly.entity_id
_entity_poly.type
_entity_poly.pdbx_seq_one_letter_code
_entity_poly.pdbx_strand_id
1 'polypeptide(L)'
;MSIRIGSARYDENGKLTGGRPGDQTGTEVSMQNFYVHKKGWYVLRPKTKDMADKLAESMITACNNDNIGYCQGHRLGIVKYGINSKVKTEADCGTTVRACIIHATGKDVGNFTTANEKSVLLSSGMFDDIGGYAAGMVLYNGDVIVTKTKGHTAIVTSGNPRKNVKDHLNPYPEPARILKKKFPCMRGDDVRWLQTELIYHGCLDEKDKKGNSNVDGILGNDTATGIGTFQKKVGITVDKKCGPVTREKLKE
;
A
#
# COMPACT_ATOMS: atom_id res chain seq x y z
N MET A 1 -1.60 16.64 13.24
CA MET A 1 -2.62 16.31 12.21
C MET A 1 -3.51 15.20 12.74
N SER A 2 -4.83 15.32 12.61
CA SER A 2 -5.77 14.25 12.95
C SER A 2 -5.79 13.22 11.82
N ILE A 3 -5.70 11.92 12.17
CA ILE A 3 -5.79 10.86 11.16
C ILE A 3 -7.22 10.81 10.61
N ARG A 4 -7.39 10.82 9.28
CA ARG A 4 -8.67 10.65 8.59
C ARG A 4 -8.70 9.35 7.79
N ILE A 5 -9.88 8.76 7.73
CA ILE A 5 -10.18 7.55 6.97
C ILE A 5 -11.38 7.82 6.05
N GLY A 6 -11.37 7.24 4.86
CA GLY A 6 -12.50 7.20 3.94
C GLY A 6 -13.11 5.81 3.87
N SER A 7 -14.43 5.72 3.84
CA SER A 7 -15.16 4.46 3.74
C SER A 7 -16.61 4.66 3.38
N ALA A 8 -17.20 3.67 2.70
CA ALA A 8 -18.64 3.59 2.48
C ALA A 8 -19.35 2.96 3.71
N ARG A 9 -20.45 3.54 4.22
CA ARG A 9 -21.02 3.18 5.54
C ARG A 9 -22.45 2.62 5.51
N TYR A 10 -23.41 3.44 5.12
CA TYR A 10 -24.84 3.14 5.11
C TYR A 10 -25.51 4.03 4.07
N ASP A 11 -26.68 3.60 3.60
CA ASP A 11 -27.50 4.33 2.64
C ASP A 11 -28.23 5.53 3.28
N GLU A 12 -28.98 6.27 2.48
CA GLU A 12 -29.67 7.48 2.90
C GLU A 12 -30.72 7.29 4.00
N ASN A 13 -31.15 6.04 4.23
CA ASN A 13 -32.10 5.66 5.26
C ASN A 13 -31.42 5.03 6.49
N GLY A 14 -30.09 5.04 6.54
CA GLY A 14 -29.30 4.39 7.59
C GLY A 14 -29.31 2.86 7.49
N LYS A 15 -29.69 2.30 6.33
CA LYS A 15 -29.74 0.86 6.06
C LYS A 15 -28.52 0.43 5.24
N LEU A 16 -28.40 -0.89 5.07
CA LEU A 16 -27.30 -1.49 4.29
C LEU A 16 -27.71 -1.82 2.85
N THR A 17 -29.01 -1.81 2.55
CA THR A 17 -29.57 -2.20 1.25
C THR A 17 -30.85 -1.42 0.99
N GLY A 18 -31.17 -1.23 -0.30
CA GLY A 18 -32.36 -0.51 -0.74
C GLY A 18 -32.16 0.99 -0.93
N GLY A 19 -30.92 1.47 -0.74
CA GLY A 19 -30.51 2.82 -1.10
C GLY A 19 -30.62 3.10 -2.60
N ARG A 20 -30.59 4.38 -2.94
CA ARG A 20 -30.64 4.84 -4.34
C ARG A 20 -29.22 4.95 -4.91
N PRO A 21 -29.05 4.79 -6.23
CA PRO A 21 -27.76 5.07 -6.87
C PRO A 21 -27.33 6.54 -6.72
N GLY A 22 -26.05 6.74 -6.39
CA GLY A 22 -25.46 8.04 -6.06
C GLY A 22 -25.63 8.41 -4.59
N ASP A 23 -24.71 9.23 -4.07
CA ASP A 23 -24.79 9.71 -2.69
C ASP A 23 -25.98 10.68 -2.56
N GLN A 24 -26.91 10.37 -1.66
CA GLN A 24 -28.07 11.23 -1.39
C GLN A 24 -27.86 12.13 -0.16
N THR A 25 -26.86 11.84 0.66
CA THR A 25 -26.68 12.49 1.97
C THR A 25 -25.36 13.25 2.12
N GLY A 26 -24.42 13.02 1.20
CA GLY A 26 -23.02 13.46 1.32
C GLY A 26 -22.23 12.67 2.37
N THR A 27 -22.78 11.57 2.90
CA THR A 27 -22.17 10.79 3.97
C THR A 27 -22.06 9.30 3.68
N GLU A 28 -22.67 8.81 2.59
CA GLU A 28 -22.75 7.39 2.25
C GLU A 28 -21.37 6.82 1.95
N VAL A 29 -20.57 7.54 1.15
CA VAL A 29 -19.14 7.30 0.93
C VAL A 29 -18.39 8.56 1.36
N SER A 30 -17.81 8.54 2.55
CA SER A 30 -17.31 9.79 3.14
C SER A 30 -16.08 9.61 4.02
N MET A 31 -15.34 10.70 4.18
CA MET A 31 -14.20 10.79 5.09
C MET A 31 -14.64 11.14 6.51
N GLN A 32 -13.98 10.55 7.51
CA GLN A 32 -14.16 10.86 8.93
C GLN A 32 -12.83 10.81 9.68
N ASN A 33 -12.84 11.29 10.92
CA ASN A 33 -11.73 11.08 11.83
C ASN A 33 -11.57 9.58 12.12
N PHE A 34 -10.32 9.14 12.21
CA PHE A 34 -9.99 7.79 12.64
C PHE A 34 -10.52 7.51 14.04
N TYR A 35 -10.96 6.28 14.26
CA TYR A 35 -11.43 5.79 15.54
C TYR A 35 -11.05 4.31 15.69
N VAL A 36 -10.95 3.84 16.93
CA VAL A 36 -10.71 2.42 17.22
C VAL A 36 -12.06 1.70 17.20
N HIS A 37 -12.25 0.80 16.23
CA HIS A 37 -13.49 0.04 16.11
C HIS A 37 -13.60 -1.03 17.21
N LYS A 38 -14.82 -1.32 17.72
CA LYS A 38 -15.05 -2.32 18.78
C LYS A 38 -14.54 -3.73 18.43
N LYS A 39 -14.56 -4.07 17.14
CA LYS A 39 -14.02 -5.32 16.56
C LYS A 39 -12.50 -5.30 16.35
N GLY A 40 -11.82 -4.21 16.69
CA GLY A 40 -10.41 -3.96 16.39
C GLY A 40 -10.14 -3.81 14.89
N TRP A 41 -8.99 -3.23 14.56
CA TRP A 41 -8.48 -3.09 13.19
C TRP A 41 -7.29 -4.02 12.95
N TYR A 42 -7.23 -4.63 11.77
CA TYR A 42 -5.99 -5.03 11.13
C TYR A 42 -5.52 -3.90 10.22
N VAL A 43 -4.21 -3.70 10.15
CA VAL A 43 -3.58 -2.69 9.29
C VAL A 43 -2.82 -3.40 8.18
N LEU A 44 -3.17 -3.12 6.94
CA LEU A 44 -2.53 -3.64 5.74
C LEU A 44 -1.88 -2.48 5.02
N ARG A 45 -0.57 -2.56 4.83
CA ARG A 45 0.22 -1.44 4.30
C ARG A 45 0.59 -1.71 2.85
N PRO A 46 0.30 -0.81 1.91
CA PRO A 46 0.80 -0.91 0.54
C PRO A 46 2.33 -0.98 0.55
N LYS A 47 2.92 -1.85 -0.27
CA LYS A 47 4.38 -2.01 -0.29
C LYS A 47 5.12 -0.75 -0.73
N THR A 48 4.65 -0.10 -1.79
CA THR A 48 5.28 1.10 -2.36
C THR A 48 4.59 2.38 -1.91
N LYS A 49 5.35 3.49 -1.88
CA LYS A 49 4.80 4.81 -1.53
C LYS A 49 3.81 5.30 -2.60
N ASP A 50 4.16 5.15 -3.88
CA ASP A 50 3.30 5.55 -5.00
C ASP A 50 1.91 4.89 -4.90
N MET A 51 1.85 3.60 -4.58
CA MET A 51 0.59 2.90 -4.36
C MET A 51 -0.17 3.44 -3.15
N ALA A 52 0.54 3.73 -2.06
CA ALA A 52 -0.06 4.30 -0.85
C ALA A 52 -0.69 5.68 -1.09
N ASP A 53 0.02 6.58 -1.78
CA ASP A 53 -0.49 7.92 -2.10
C ASP A 53 -1.68 7.83 -3.05
N LYS A 54 -1.56 7.04 -4.13
CA LYS A 54 -2.67 6.82 -5.07
C LYS A 54 -3.89 6.19 -4.42
N LEU A 55 -3.70 5.30 -3.44
CA LEU A 55 -4.82 4.72 -2.68
C LEU A 55 -5.53 5.77 -1.82
N ALA A 56 -4.77 6.61 -1.11
CA ALA A 56 -5.33 7.71 -0.33
C ALA A 56 -6.10 8.69 -1.22
N GLU A 57 -5.51 9.11 -2.35
CA GLU A 57 -6.15 9.98 -3.34
C GLU A 57 -7.38 9.34 -3.99
N SER A 58 -7.32 8.05 -4.29
CA SER A 58 -8.45 7.30 -4.86
C SER A 58 -9.62 7.26 -3.88
N MET A 59 -9.36 7.05 -2.60
CA MET A 59 -10.40 7.07 -1.58
C MET A 59 -10.97 8.48 -1.37
N ILE A 60 -10.14 9.53 -1.41
CA ILE A 60 -10.60 10.93 -1.37
C ILE A 60 -11.52 11.21 -2.56
N THR A 61 -11.10 10.79 -3.76
CA THR A 61 -11.89 10.94 -4.99
C THR A 61 -13.23 10.24 -4.89
N ALA A 62 -13.25 8.98 -4.41
CA ALA A 62 -14.49 8.24 -4.21
C ALA A 62 -15.41 8.92 -3.18
N CYS A 63 -14.85 9.42 -2.07
CA CYS A 63 -15.61 10.10 -1.02
C CYS A 63 -16.16 11.48 -1.42
N ASN A 64 -15.55 12.12 -2.43
CA ASN A 64 -15.99 13.42 -2.93
C ASN A 64 -16.86 13.29 -4.20
N ASN A 65 -17.24 12.07 -4.58
CA ASN A 65 -18.03 11.83 -5.79
C ASN A 65 -19.48 11.50 -5.42
N ASP A 66 -20.35 12.50 -5.56
CA ASP A 66 -21.79 12.40 -5.29
C ASP A 66 -22.51 11.37 -6.19
N ASN A 67 -21.86 10.84 -7.22
CA ASN A 67 -22.41 9.76 -8.04
C ASN A 67 -22.23 8.37 -7.43
N ILE A 68 -21.61 8.24 -6.25
CA ILE A 68 -21.37 6.94 -5.61
C ILE A 68 -22.15 6.86 -4.29
N GLY A 69 -23.24 6.09 -4.30
CA GLY A 69 -24.03 5.79 -3.11
C GLY A 69 -23.63 4.48 -2.44
N TYR A 70 -24.26 4.16 -1.32
CA TYR A 70 -24.08 2.92 -0.58
C TYR A 70 -25.21 1.92 -0.82
N CYS A 71 -24.87 0.70 -1.25
CA CYS A 71 -25.80 -0.43 -1.23
C CYS A 71 -25.06 -1.76 -1.35
N GLN A 72 -25.28 -2.67 -0.39
CA GLN A 72 -24.69 -4.01 -0.44
C GLN A 72 -25.28 -4.88 -1.57
N GLY A 73 -26.54 -4.64 -1.97
CA GLY A 73 -27.21 -5.38 -3.05
C GLY A 73 -26.62 -5.10 -4.44
N HIS A 74 -26.17 -3.86 -4.68
CA HIS A 74 -25.60 -3.42 -5.95
C HIS A 74 -24.14 -3.01 -5.84
N ARG A 75 -23.43 -3.56 -4.86
CA ARG A 75 -22.06 -3.18 -4.47
C ARG A 75 -21.03 -3.13 -5.61
N LEU A 76 -21.22 -3.88 -6.70
CA LEU A 76 -20.27 -3.97 -7.82
C LEU A 76 -20.34 -2.78 -8.79
N GLY A 77 -21.29 -1.86 -8.61
CA GLY A 77 -21.46 -0.69 -9.46
C GLY A 77 -20.18 0.16 -9.57
N ILE A 78 -19.58 0.52 -8.43
CA ILE A 78 -18.32 1.28 -8.41
C ILE A 78 -17.15 0.57 -9.09
N VAL A 79 -17.12 -0.77 -9.09
CA VAL A 79 -16.07 -1.54 -9.76
C VAL A 79 -16.25 -1.49 -11.28
N LYS A 80 -17.49 -1.42 -11.76
CA LYS A 80 -17.82 -1.32 -13.19
C LYS A 80 -17.56 0.08 -13.74
N TYR A 81 -17.96 1.12 -13.01
CA TYR A 81 -17.91 2.51 -13.49
C TYR A 81 -16.70 3.31 -12.99
N GLY A 82 -16.00 2.81 -11.98
CA GLY A 82 -14.84 3.46 -11.39
C GLY A 82 -15.17 4.47 -10.28
N ILE A 83 -14.14 4.87 -9.53
CA ILE A 83 -14.25 5.85 -8.43
C ILE A 83 -14.56 7.28 -8.92
N ASN A 84 -14.25 7.57 -10.18
CA ASN A 84 -14.52 8.83 -10.87
C ASN A 84 -15.78 8.74 -11.74
N SER A 85 -16.67 7.79 -11.44
CA SER A 85 -17.90 7.57 -12.20
C SER A 85 -18.69 8.86 -12.35
N LYS A 86 -19.16 9.11 -13.58
CA LYS A 86 -20.15 10.14 -13.92
C LYS A 86 -21.59 9.58 -13.95
N VAL A 87 -21.72 8.28 -13.75
CA VAL A 87 -22.99 7.56 -13.71
C VAL A 87 -23.30 7.25 -12.25
N LYS A 88 -24.52 7.58 -11.82
CA LYS A 88 -24.99 7.22 -10.49
C LYS A 88 -24.85 5.71 -10.27
N THR A 89 -24.13 5.34 -9.24
CA THR A 89 -23.77 3.97 -8.95
C THR A 89 -23.75 3.72 -7.45
N GLU A 90 -23.52 2.47 -7.07
CA GLU A 90 -23.55 2.03 -5.69
C GLU A 90 -22.28 1.23 -5.37
N ALA A 91 -21.88 1.31 -4.11
CA ALA A 91 -20.74 0.63 -3.55
C ALA A 91 -21.07 0.04 -2.18
N ASP A 92 -20.22 -0.85 -1.70
CA ASP A 92 -20.12 -1.14 -0.28
C ASP A 92 -18.70 -0.85 0.21
N CYS A 93 -18.46 -1.00 1.51
CA CYS A 93 -17.15 -0.75 2.10
C CYS A 93 -16.03 -1.52 1.37
N GLY A 94 -16.26 -2.81 1.06
CA GLY A 94 -15.28 -3.65 0.39
C GLY A 94 -15.05 -3.30 -1.07
N THR A 95 -16.10 -3.07 -1.86
CA THR A 95 -15.97 -2.72 -3.29
C THR A 95 -15.41 -1.32 -3.48
N THR A 96 -15.63 -0.41 -2.53
CA THR A 96 -14.96 0.90 -2.52
C THR A 96 -13.46 0.73 -2.41
N VAL A 97 -12.98 -0.08 -1.46
CA VAL A 97 -11.54 -0.39 -1.31
C VAL A 97 -11.01 -1.06 -2.58
N ARG A 98 -11.73 -2.06 -3.13
CA ARG A 98 -11.35 -2.75 -4.37
C ARG A 98 -11.24 -1.77 -5.55
N ALA A 99 -12.21 -0.89 -5.73
CA ALA A 99 -12.19 0.12 -6.80
C ALA A 99 -11.02 1.10 -6.64
N CYS A 100 -10.71 1.50 -5.41
CA CYS A 100 -9.51 2.30 -5.13
C CYS A 100 -8.22 1.57 -5.50
N ILE A 101 -8.12 0.26 -5.22
CA ILE A 101 -6.95 -0.55 -5.60
C ILE A 101 -6.82 -0.67 -7.13
N ILE A 102 -7.93 -0.91 -7.83
CA ILE A 102 -7.95 -0.96 -9.29
C ILE A 102 -7.48 0.36 -9.87
N HIS A 103 -7.98 1.48 -9.35
CA HIS A 103 -7.56 2.81 -9.83
C HIS A 103 -6.09 3.10 -9.52
N ALA A 104 -5.61 2.75 -8.32
CA ALA A 104 -4.23 3.01 -7.90
C ALA A 104 -3.19 2.15 -8.63
N THR A 105 -3.53 0.91 -8.98
CA THR A 105 -2.56 -0.09 -9.48
C THR A 105 -2.84 -0.56 -10.91
N GLY A 106 -4.01 -0.28 -11.47
CA GLY A 106 -4.49 -0.85 -12.73
C GLY A 106 -4.82 -2.35 -12.65
N LYS A 107 -4.78 -2.95 -11.46
CA LYS A 107 -4.97 -4.40 -11.25
C LYS A 107 -6.14 -4.67 -10.32
N ASP A 108 -6.93 -5.67 -10.70
CA ASP A 108 -8.02 -6.17 -9.87
C ASP A 108 -7.52 -7.33 -8.98
N VAL A 109 -7.62 -7.14 -7.66
CA VAL A 109 -7.23 -8.14 -6.65
C VAL A 109 -8.28 -9.25 -6.48
N GLY A 110 -9.43 -9.14 -7.15
CA GLY A 110 -10.54 -10.06 -7.03
C GLY A 110 -11.61 -9.59 -6.06
N ASN A 111 -12.77 -10.24 -6.09
CA ASN A 111 -13.90 -9.88 -5.24
C ASN A 111 -13.70 -10.37 -3.80
N PHE A 112 -14.02 -9.52 -2.82
CA PHE A 112 -13.91 -9.85 -1.40
C PHE A 112 -15.03 -9.21 -0.57
N THR A 113 -15.11 -9.64 0.68
CA THR A 113 -15.91 -9.05 1.75
C THR A 113 -14.99 -8.76 2.93
N THR A 114 -15.44 -8.00 3.92
CA THR A 114 -14.66 -7.72 5.13
C THR A 114 -14.28 -8.99 5.93
N ALA A 115 -14.87 -10.16 5.63
CA ALA A 115 -14.48 -11.43 6.23
C ALA A 115 -13.19 -12.03 5.64
N ASN A 116 -12.93 -11.82 4.35
CA ASN A 116 -11.79 -12.43 3.63
C ASN A 116 -10.84 -11.41 2.98
N GLU A 117 -11.14 -10.11 3.06
CA GLU A 117 -10.36 -9.01 2.50
C GLU A 117 -8.87 -9.10 2.83
N LYS A 118 -8.52 -9.31 4.10
CA LYS A 118 -7.11 -9.47 4.51
C LYS A 118 -6.39 -10.57 3.70
N SER A 119 -7.01 -11.73 3.57
CA SER A 119 -6.41 -12.86 2.84
C SER A 119 -6.22 -12.54 1.35
N VAL A 120 -7.24 -11.91 0.73
CA VAL A 120 -7.21 -11.53 -0.69
C VAL A 120 -6.15 -10.46 -0.96
N LEU A 121 -6.07 -9.42 -0.12
CA LEU A 121 -5.09 -8.34 -0.29
C LEU A 121 -3.65 -8.84 -0.09
N LEU A 122 -3.41 -9.74 0.87
CA LEU A 122 -2.07 -10.32 1.07
C LEU A 122 -1.69 -11.26 -0.08
N SER A 123 -2.65 -12.05 -0.59
CA SER A 123 -2.43 -12.95 -1.71
C SER A 123 -2.11 -12.21 -3.02
N SER A 124 -2.53 -10.95 -3.15
CA SER A 124 -2.15 -10.11 -4.30
C SER A 124 -0.66 -9.75 -4.31
N GLY A 125 0.03 -9.90 -3.18
CA GLY A 125 1.43 -9.54 -3.02
C GLY A 125 1.69 -8.03 -2.98
N MET A 126 0.65 -7.19 -2.95
CA MET A 126 0.76 -5.72 -2.97
C MET A 126 0.82 -5.08 -1.59
N PHE A 127 0.43 -5.81 -0.55
CA PHE A 127 0.33 -5.32 0.82
C PHE A 127 1.19 -6.14 1.78
N ASP A 128 1.73 -5.48 2.79
CA ASP A 128 2.36 -6.09 3.96
C ASP A 128 1.35 -6.14 5.12
N ASP A 129 1.34 -7.25 5.87
CA ASP A 129 0.54 -7.40 7.08
C ASP A 129 1.26 -6.74 8.26
N ILE A 130 0.77 -5.58 8.71
CA ILE A 130 1.31 -4.89 9.90
C ILE A 130 0.72 -5.47 11.19
N GLY A 131 -0.33 -6.28 11.09
CA GLY A 131 -0.99 -6.90 12.23
C GLY A 131 -2.11 -6.03 12.82
N GLY A 132 -2.46 -6.32 14.07
CA GLY A 132 -3.55 -5.64 14.76
C GLY A 132 -3.17 -4.23 15.20
N TYR A 133 -4.03 -3.25 14.97
CA TYR A 133 -3.84 -1.90 15.47
C TYR A 133 -3.74 -1.89 17.01
N ALA A 134 -2.75 -1.15 17.51
CA ALA A 134 -2.56 -0.86 18.92
C ALA A 134 -2.49 0.65 19.12
N ALA A 135 -2.88 1.15 20.30
CA ALA A 135 -2.79 2.56 20.61
C ALA A 135 -1.35 3.06 20.45
N GLY A 136 -1.17 4.20 19.77
CA GLY A 136 0.15 4.74 19.43
C GLY A 136 0.76 4.20 18.13
N MET A 137 0.13 3.21 17.47
CA MET A 137 0.57 2.76 16.15
C MET A 137 0.44 3.90 15.12
N VAL A 138 1.52 4.12 14.36
CA VAL A 138 1.58 5.10 13.29
C VAL A 138 0.86 4.56 12.06
N LEU A 139 -0.23 5.24 11.68
CA LEU A 139 -0.94 5.02 10.43
C LEU A 139 -0.43 5.99 9.35
N TYR A 140 -0.24 5.47 8.15
CA TYR A 140 0.24 6.24 7.00
C TYR A 140 -0.87 6.39 5.96
N ASN A 141 -0.72 7.38 5.09
CA ASN A 141 -1.57 7.51 3.91
C ASN A 141 -1.63 6.18 3.15
N GLY A 142 -2.82 5.78 2.72
CA GLY A 142 -3.04 4.57 1.93
C GLY A 142 -3.06 3.26 2.72
N ASP A 143 -2.79 3.27 4.03
CA ASP A 143 -3.00 2.08 4.87
C ASP A 143 -4.47 1.66 4.76
N VAL A 144 -4.69 0.38 4.46
CA VAL A 144 -6.02 -0.23 4.44
C VAL A 144 -6.28 -0.82 5.82
N ILE A 145 -7.36 -0.41 6.47
CA ILE A 145 -7.76 -0.93 7.76
C ILE A 145 -9.03 -1.77 7.61
N VAL A 146 -8.99 -3.01 8.08
CA VAL A 146 -10.13 -3.94 8.02
C VAL A 146 -10.40 -4.51 9.41
N THR A 147 -11.68 -4.63 9.78
CA THR A 147 -12.03 -5.15 11.11
C THR A 147 -11.58 -6.59 11.30
N LYS A 148 -11.15 -6.98 12.52
CA LYS A 148 -10.63 -8.34 12.77
C LYS A 148 -11.62 -9.47 12.53
N THR A 149 -12.91 -9.14 12.59
CA THR A 149 -14.05 -10.01 12.23
C THR A 149 -14.93 -9.25 11.24
N LYS A 150 -15.70 -9.94 10.39
CA LYS A 150 -16.63 -9.32 9.41
C LYS A 150 -17.35 -8.08 9.98
N GLY A 151 -17.20 -6.94 9.33
CA GLY A 151 -17.67 -5.67 9.89
C GLY A 151 -17.48 -4.51 8.92
N HIS A 152 -16.29 -3.91 8.91
CA HIS A 152 -16.02 -2.69 8.18
C HIS A 152 -14.60 -2.68 7.60
N THR A 153 -14.40 -1.89 6.55
CA THR A 153 -13.08 -1.60 5.98
C THR A 153 -13.00 -0.14 5.56
N ALA A 154 -11.80 0.42 5.61
CA ALA A 154 -11.53 1.82 5.29
C ALA A 154 -10.10 2.00 4.79
N ILE A 155 -9.84 3.12 4.11
CA ILE A 155 -8.49 3.54 3.71
C ILE A 155 -8.13 4.81 4.47
N VAL A 156 -6.91 4.90 4.98
CA VAL A 156 -6.36 6.11 5.58
C VAL A 156 -6.12 7.15 4.49
N THR A 157 -6.96 8.19 4.44
CA THR A 157 -6.88 9.27 3.45
C THR A 157 -5.96 10.39 3.88
N SER A 158 -5.78 10.59 5.19
CA SER A 158 -4.84 11.55 5.75
C SER A 158 -4.26 11.01 7.04
N GLY A 159 -3.05 10.50 6.98
CA GLY A 159 -2.25 10.01 8.10
C GLY A 159 -0.85 10.60 8.04
N ASN A 160 0.15 9.81 8.42
CA ASN A 160 1.54 10.23 8.30
C ASN A 160 2.01 10.09 6.84
N PRO A 161 2.72 11.10 6.30
CA PRO A 161 3.32 10.96 4.98
C PRO A 161 4.35 9.83 5.02
N ARG A 162 4.34 8.99 3.98
CA ARG A 162 5.44 8.04 3.79
C ARG A 162 6.65 8.81 3.26
N LYS A 163 7.84 8.48 3.75
CA LYS A 163 9.08 9.10 3.24
C LYS A 163 9.22 8.79 1.74
N ASN A 164 9.43 9.80 0.91
CA ASN A 164 9.78 9.62 -0.49
C ASN A 164 11.18 9.00 -0.59
N VAL A 165 11.36 8.01 -1.47
CA VAL A 165 12.70 7.60 -1.92
C VAL A 165 13.44 8.81 -2.53
N LYS A 166 12.72 9.75 -3.17
CA LYS A 166 13.30 10.99 -3.71
C LYS A 166 13.85 11.97 -2.66
N ASP A 167 13.40 11.92 -1.40
CA ASP A 167 13.99 12.72 -0.32
C ASP A 167 15.23 12.04 0.27
N HIS A 168 15.42 10.74 -0.01
CA HIS A 168 16.67 10.02 0.19
C HIS A 168 17.59 10.29 -1.01
N LEU A 169 18.33 11.39 -0.94
CA LEU A 169 19.35 11.68 -1.93
C LEU A 169 20.49 10.66 -1.77
N ASN A 170 20.45 9.59 -2.56
CA ASN A 170 21.56 8.65 -2.62
C ASN A 170 22.75 9.36 -3.27
N PRO A 171 23.86 9.63 -2.53
CA PRO A 171 24.97 10.43 -3.05
C PRO A 171 25.81 9.68 -4.08
N TYR A 172 25.55 8.39 -4.28
CA TYR A 172 26.28 7.51 -5.16
C TYR A 172 25.60 7.41 -6.54
N PRO A 173 26.35 7.10 -7.61
CA PRO A 173 25.77 6.95 -8.94
C PRO A 173 24.96 5.66 -9.08
N GLU A 174 23.85 5.72 -9.81
CA GLU A 174 23.03 4.56 -10.16
C GLU A 174 23.87 3.50 -10.93
N PRO A 175 23.76 2.20 -10.61
CA PRO A 175 24.53 1.16 -11.26
C PRO A 175 24.21 1.04 -12.75
N ALA A 176 25.17 1.32 -13.63
CA ALA A 176 25.02 1.08 -15.07
C ALA A 176 25.13 -0.41 -15.45
N ARG A 177 25.71 -1.23 -14.56
CA ARG A 177 25.99 -2.66 -14.78
C ARG A 177 25.17 -3.55 -13.83
N ILE A 178 25.03 -4.83 -14.18
CA ILE A 178 24.38 -5.82 -13.30
C ILE A 178 25.29 -6.12 -12.11
N LEU A 179 24.82 -5.81 -10.90
CA LEU A 179 25.55 -6.12 -9.67
C LEU A 179 25.15 -7.49 -9.15
N LYS A 180 26.14 -8.34 -8.86
CA LYS A 180 25.93 -9.69 -8.32
C LYS A 180 27.11 -10.12 -7.46
N LYS A 181 26.86 -11.05 -6.53
CA LYS A 181 27.93 -11.71 -5.79
C LYS A 181 28.81 -12.50 -6.77
N LYS A 182 30.11 -12.24 -6.74
CA LYS A 182 31.14 -12.96 -7.51
C LYS A 182 32.45 -12.96 -6.71
N PHE A 183 33.43 -13.75 -7.12
CA PHE A 183 34.78 -13.69 -6.57
C PHE A 183 35.77 -13.35 -7.69
N PRO A 184 36.62 -12.31 -7.55
CA PRO A 184 36.63 -11.32 -6.47
C PRO A 184 35.35 -10.48 -6.41
N CYS A 185 34.95 -10.03 -5.20
CA CYS A 185 33.69 -9.30 -4.98
C CYS A 185 33.58 -8.06 -5.87
N MET A 186 32.36 -7.76 -6.34
CA MET A 186 32.11 -6.49 -7.02
C MET A 186 32.29 -5.34 -6.04
N ARG A 187 32.93 -4.27 -6.50
CA ARG A 187 33.20 -3.08 -5.70
C ARG A 187 32.95 -1.81 -6.52
N GLY A 188 32.61 -0.72 -5.82
CA GLY A 188 32.45 0.61 -6.40
C GLY A 188 31.37 1.44 -5.72
N ASP A 189 31.25 2.70 -6.13
CA ASP A 189 30.20 3.58 -5.64
C ASP A 189 28.82 3.13 -6.12
N ASP A 190 28.73 2.46 -7.27
CA ASP A 190 27.50 1.79 -7.70
C ASP A 190 27.04 0.70 -6.71
N VAL A 191 27.98 0.02 -6.04
CA VAL A 191 27.66 -0.92 -4.96
C VAL A 191 27.20 -0.18 -3.70
N ARG A 192 27.80 0.98 -3.37
CA ARG A 192 27.33 1.83 -2.27
C ARG A 192 25.93 2.37 -2.52
N TRP A 193 25.62 2.76 -3.76
CA TRP A 193 24.27 3.13 -4.16
C TRP A 193 23.29 2.01 -3.82
N LEU A 194 23.58 0.78 -4.25
CA LEU A 194 22.75 -0.38 -3.98
C LEU A 194 22.59 -0.66 -2.49
N GLN A 195 23.68 -0.61 -1.72
CA GLN A 195 23.64 -0.84 -0.27
C GLN A 195 22.76 0.18 0.44
N THR A 196 22.88 1.45 0.06
CA THR A 196 22.09 2.55 0.62
C THR A 196 20.60 2.36 0.32
N GLU A 197 20.25 1.99 -0.92
CA GLU A 197 18.85 1.67 -1.25
C GLU A 197 18.33 0.45 -0.49
N LEU A 198 19.14 -0.62 -0.36
CA LEU A 198 18.74 -1.79 0.40
C LEU A 198 18.48 -1.46 1.88
N ILE A 199 19.29 -0.58 2.48
CA ILE A 199 19.08 -0.08 3.84
C ILE A 199 17.79 0.72 3.92
N TYR A 200 17.57 1.65 2.99
CA TYR A 200 16.35 2.45 2.91
C TYR A 200 15.09 1.58 2.83
N HIS A 201 15.14 0.51 2.04
CA HIS A 201 14.06 -0.46 1.91
C HIS A 201 13.95 -1.44 3.07
N GLY A 202 14.78 -1.31 4.11
CA GLY A 202 14.82 -2.19 5.28
C GLY A 202 15.20 -3.63 4.94
N CYS A 203 15.95 -3.82 3.86
CA CYS A 203 16.40 -5.13 3.37
C CYS A 203 17.88 -5.40 3.72
N LEU A 204 18.57 -4.42 4.28
CA LEU A 204 19.94 -4.49 4.77
C LEU A 204 20.05 -3.57 6.00
N ASP A 205 20.78 -3.99 7.03
CA ASP A 205 21.02 -3.13 8.20
C ASP A 205 22.13 -2.13 7.89
N GLU A 206 22.17 -0.96 8.54
CA GLU A 206 23.25 0.02 8.34
C GLU A 206 24.63 -0.52 8.72
N LYS A 207 24.67 -1.46 9.67
CA LYS A 207 25.91 -2.07 10.16
C LYS A 207 25.82 -3.59 10.11
N ASP A 208 26.95 -4.24 9.84
CA ASP A 208 27.11 -5.67 9.97
C ASP A 208 27.12 -6.11 11.44
N LYS A 209 27.14 -7.43 11.68
CA LYS A 209 27.20 -8.01 13.04
C LYS A 209 28.47 -7.63 13.82
N LYS A 210 29.49 -7.11 13.15
CA LYS A 210 30.76 -6.66 13.73
C LYS A 210 30.79 -5.14 13.96
N GLY A 211 29.72 -4.43 13.63
CA GLY A 211 29.59 -2.98 13.77
C GLY A 211 30.17 -2.17 12.60
N ASN A 212 30.65 -2.81 11.54
CA ASN A 212 31.15 -2.12 10.34
C ASN A 212 29.97 -1.65 9.48
N SER A 213 30.12 -0.52 8.78
CA SER A 213 29.10 -0.05 7.86
C SER A 213 28.87 -1.05 6.72
N ASN A 214 27.60 -1.34 6.43
CA ASN A 214 27.21 -2.11 5.25
C ASN A 214 27.23 -1.27 3.97
N VAL A 215 27.48 0.05 4.04
CA VAL A 215 27.72 0.93 2.88
C VAL A 215 29.23 1.02 2.59
N ASP A 216 29.89 -0.14 2.52
CA ASP A 216 31.33 -0.26 2.32
C ASP A 216 31.74 -0.24 0.84
N GLY A 217 30.76 -0.37 -0.07
CA GLY A 217 30.98 -0.47 -1.51
C GLY A 217 31.47 -1.85 -1.95
N ILE A 218 31.27 -2.89 -1.14
CA ILE A 218 31.67 -4.28 -1.42
C ILE A 218 30.43 -5.17 -1.42
N LEU A 219 30.16 -5.81 -2.57
CA LEU A 219 29.01 -6.71 -2.69
C LEU A 219 29.35 -8.07 -2.10
N GLY A 220 29.23 -8.16 -0.78
CA GLY A 220 29.43 -9.36 0.03
C GLY A 220 28.18 -10.22 0.18
N ASN A 221 28.21 -11.11 1.17
CA ASN A 221 27.08 -12.00 1.49
C ASN A 221 25.84 -11.23 1.96
N ASP A 222 26.04 -10.21 2.79
CA ASP A 222 24.94 -9.45 3.39
C ASP A 222 24.23 -8.62 2.34
N THR A 223 24.98 -7.90 1.48
CA THR A 223 24.40 -7.19 0.32
C THR A 223 23.66 -8.14 -0.62
N ALA A 224 24.23 -9.30 -0.97
CA ALA A 224 23.55 -10.28 -1.83
C ALA A 224 22.27 -10.85 -1.20
N THR A 225 22.27 -11.05 0.11
CA THR A 225 21.08 -11.46 0.87
C THR A 225 20.04 -10.35 0.92
N GLY A 226 20.47 -9.10 1.05
CA GLY A 226 19.61 -7.92 0.98
C GLY A 226 18.93 -7.77 -0.37
N ILE A 227 19.67 -7.97 -1.48
CA ILE A 227 19.07 -8.01 -2.84
C ILE A 227 17.96 -9.06 -2.90
N GLY A 228 18.24 -10.29 -2.44
CA GLY A 228 17.24 -11.36 -2.46
C GLY A 228 16.01 -11.06 -1.60
N THR A 229 16.22 -10.45 -0.43
CA THR A 229 15.15 -10.02 0.48
C THR A 229 14.29 -8.94 -0.17
N PHE A 230 14.92 -7.95 -0.80
CA PHE A 230 14.25 -6.91 -1.55
C PHE A 230 13.45 -7.47 -2.72
N GLN A 231 14.04 -8.33 -3.55
CA GLN A 231 13.36 -8.96 -4.68
C GLN A 231 12.12 -9.75 -4.23
N LYS A 232 12.24 -10.52 -3.14
CA LYS A 232 11.11 -11.22 -2.53
C LYS A 232 10.05 -10.25 -2.02
N LYS A 233 10.47 -9.16 -1.37
CA LYS A 233 9.58 -8.12 -0.84
C LYS A 233 8.76 -7.47 -1.95
N VAL A 234 9.37 -7.09 -3.06
CA VAL A 234 8.69 -6.42 -4.18
C VAL A 234 8.07 -7.40 -5.21
N GLY A 235 8.17 -8.71 -4.97
CA GLY A 235 7.50 -9.73 -5.79
C GLY A 235 8.10 -9.93 -7.19
N ILE A 236 9.41 -9.71 -7.35
CA ILE A 236 10.14 -9.99 -8.60
C ILE A 236 11.01 -11.25 -8.44
N THR A 237 11.57 -11.74 -9.55
CA THR A 237 12.45 -12.91 -9.55
C THR A 237 13.59 -12.76 -8.55
N VAL A 238 13.72 -13.72 -7.63
CA VAL A 238 14.75 -13.73 -6.59
C VAL A 238 16.01 -14.40 -7.14
N ASP A 239 16.83 -13.64 -7.86
CA ASP A 239 18.11 -14.12 -8.43
C ASP A 239 19.35 -13.58 -7.69
N LYS A 240 19.15 -12.72 -6.68
CA LYS A 240 20.18 -12.00 -5.92
C LYS A 240 21.09 -11.14 -6.80
N LYS A 241 20.56 -10.64 -7.91
CA LYS A 241 21.23 -9.71 -8.84
C LYS A 241 20.47 -8.40 -8.92
N CYS A 242 21.21 -7.30 -8.85
CA CYS A 242 20.67 -5.99 -9.16
C CYS A 242 20.82 -5.74 -10.68
N GLY A 243 19.84 -6.22 -11.45
CA GLY A 243 19.66 -5.87 -12.86
C GLY A 243 18.67 -4.71 -13.05
N PRO A 244 18.32 -4.34 -14.30
CA PRO A 244 17.43 -3.21 -14.60
C PRO A 244 16.10 -3.25 -13.85
N VAL A 245 15.43 -4.41 -13.81
CA VAL A 245 14.14 -4.56 -13.10
C VAL A 245 14.28 -4.31 -11.60
N THR A 246 15.28 -4.92 -10.95
CA THR A 246 15.56 -4.70 -9.52
C THR A 246 15.88 -3.22 -9.26
N ARG A 247 16.67 -2.59 -10.15
CA ARG A 247 17.10 -1.20 -10.04
C ARG A 247 15.94 -0.21 -10.17
N GLU A 248 15.02 -0.43 -11.12
CA GLU A 248 13.79 0.35 -11.23
C GLU A 248 12.95 0.24 -9.95
N LYS A 249 12.80 -0.98 -9.41
CA LYS A 249 12.06 -1.18 -8.16
C LYS A 249 12.71 -0.53 -6.94
N LEU A 250 14.04 -0.47 -6.87
CA LEU A 250 14.74 0.21 -5.77
C LEU A 250 14.46 1.71 -5.75
N LYS A 251 14.06 2.30 -6.89
CA LYS A 251 13.73 3.72 -7.02
C LYS A 251 12.27 4.07 -6.68
N GLU A 252 11.41 3.07 -6.47
CA GLU A 252 9.96 3.22 -6.13
C GLU A 252 9.70 3.31 -4.62
#